data_AF-A0A7X0BYH4-F1
#
_entry.id   AF-A0A7X0BYH4-F1
#
_cell.length_a   1.000
_cell.length_b   1.000
_cell.length_c   1.000
_cell.angle_alpha   90.00
_cell.angle_beta   90.00
_cell.angle_gamma   90.00
#
_symmetry.space_group_name_H-M   'P 1'
#
loop_
_entity.id
_entity.type
_entity.pdbx_description
1 polymer ?
#
loop_
_entity_poly.entity_id
_entity_poly.type
_entity_poly.pdbx_seq_one_letter_code
_entity_poly.pdbx_strand_id
1 'polypeptide(L)'
;MSRRFLELLAREASAVEFEGPIVEARAAGADPATIEELERAKVEALRVRALLRRRARREAELSALYDTAGDLAALRDLDAVLEAIVHRARQLLATDTAYLTLHDPERGDTYMRVTDGSISAKFRALRLAMGAGLGGLVAQTAVPYSTADYFADARFHHKDDIDEAVLEEGLVAILGVPLRLGQRVIGVLFAANRSARPFHQEEVSLLASLAAHAAVAIDNARLLQETRNALEELSSAHRTAREHAEAVERAALAHDRMTSLVLRGGGIEDVAAVVTDVLGGSLVVLDDLGRPIAGPRDGGVGELDVGVFEAAQASRALGRTVRRADLLIASVDVGGEPLCTLVLRSDDADERILERAALVCALLLLFRRSVAEAEGRVRGELLDDLISRPGTPGLADRARRLGVDLGAPHVVVAVRHDGQRERAVFWASSQAAVRHGLAAGRADEVVLLLPGDHAGDLARRVAAELSASLGAPATAGASPAGGGSRDVATAYREARRCAEALIALGRAGDGAGAAELGFVGLLIGEERDVPGFVRSVLGPVVDYDARRGTALADTLAAYFGTGASPSRTAEAMHIHVNTVTQRLDRIARLLGEGWSEPERALEIQLALRLHRLGHTSTP
;
A
#
# COMPACT_ATOMS: atom_id res chain seq x y z
N MET A 1 43.54 90.18 35.79
CA MET A 1 44.61 89.22 35.43
C MET A 1 44.07 87.81 35.17
N SER A 2 43.31 87.19 36.10
CA SER A 2 42.80 85.81 35.91
C SER A 2 41.86 85.58 34.71
N ARG A 3 41.16 86.63 34.25
CA ARG A 3 40.24 86.56 33.09
C ARG A 3 40.91 86.05 31.80
N ARG A 4 42.17 86.41 31.55
CA ARG A 4 42.90 85.98 30.34
C ARG A 4 43.15 84.47 30.31
N PHE A 5 43.51 83.87 31.45
CA PHE A 5 43.68 82.41 31.53
C PHE A 5 42.35 81.64 31.44
N LEU A 6 41.25 82.22 31.94
CA LEU A 6 39.91 81.65 31.77
C LEU A 6 39.46 81.69 30.30
N GLU A 7 39.76 82.77 29.56
CA GLU A 7 39.49 82.87 28.12
C GLU A 7 40.31 81.85 27.31
N LEU A 8 41.58 81.61 27.69
CA LEU A 8 42.42 80.55 27.11
C LEU A 8 41.86 79.14 27.38
N LEU A 9 41.33 78.90 28.57
CA LEU A 9 40.66 77.64 28.92
C LEU A 9 39.36 77.44 28.13
N ALA A 10 38.54 78.49 28.01
CA ALA A 10 37.23 78.41 27.35
C ALA A 10 37.33 78.11 25.84
N ARG A 11 38.42 78.52 25.18
CA ARG A 11 38.69 78.22 23.76
C ARG A 11 39.60 77.02 23.53
N GLU A 12 39.90 76.26 24.59
CA GLU A 12 40.76 75.07 24.55
C GLU A 12 42.17 75.30 23.96
N ALA A 13 42.78 76.46 24.27
CA ALA A 13 44.08 76.84 23.74
C ALA A 13 45.19 75.79 24.00
N SER A 14 46.22 75.80 23.14
CA SER A 14 47.41 74.98 23.29
C SER A 14 48.20 75.36 24.54
N ALA A 15 49.00 74.44 25.10
CA ALA A 15 49.76 74.69 26.33
C ALA A 15 50.74 75.87 26.18
N VAL A 16 51.25 76.07 24.97
CA VAL A 16 52.20 77.14 24.63
C VAL A 16 51.55 78.52 24.73
N GLU A 17 50.27 78.64 24.39
CA GLU A 17 49.54 79.91 24.45
C GLU A 17 49.33 80.41 25.90
N PHE A 18 49.47 79.54 26.91
CA PHE A 18 49.42 79.95 28.32
C PHE A 18 50.68 80.70 28.77
N GLU A 19 51.75 80.76 27.97
CA GLU A 19 52.91 81.63 28.24
C GLU A 19 52.66 83.09 27.82
N GLY A 20 51.73 83.32 26.87
CA GLY A 20 51.47 84.64 26.28
C GLY A 20 51.19 85.74 27.30
N PRO A 21 50.26 85.57 28.27
CA PRO A 21 49.97 86.58 29.29
C PRO A 21 51.18 86.97 30.16
N ILE A 22 52.14 86.06 30.37
CA ILE A 22 53.35 86.29 31.16
C ILE A 22 54.38 87.07 30.34
N VAL A 23 54.56 86.69 29.07
CA VAL A 23 55.47 87.37 28.14
C VAL A 23 55.02 88.82 27.90
N GLU A 24 53.72 89.05 27.71
CA GLU A 24 53.15 90.39 27.56
C GLU A 24 53.32 91.25 28.82
N ALA A 25 53.11 90.68 30.01
CA ALA A 25 53.30 91.40 31.27
C ALA A 25 54.77 91.78 31.52
N ARG A 26 55.72 90.90 31.15
CA ARG A 26 57.16 91.21 31.20
C ARG A 26 57.53 92.32 30.23
N ALA A 27 57.00 92.30 29.01
CA ALA A 27 57.24 93.34 28.00
C ALA A 27 56.66 94.71 28.40
N ALA A 28 55.57 94.73 29.19
CA ALA A 28 54.94 95.94 29.69
C ALA A 28 55.59 96.52 30.97
N GLY A 29 56.67 95.90 31.48
CA GLY A 29 57.39 96.37 32.67
C GLY A 29 56.67 96.11 33.99
N ALA A 30 55.84 95.06 34.07
CA ALA A 30 55.15 94.70 35.30
C ALA A 30 56.12 94.36 36.44
N ASP A 31 55.70 94.62 37.68
CA ASP A 31 56.53 94.34 38.86
C ASP A 31 56.68 92.83 39.13
N PRO A 32 57.72 92.41 39.89
CA PRO A 32 57.98 90.99 40.14
C PRO A 32 56.80 90.25 40.80
N ALA A 33 56.04 90.92 41.67
CA ALA A 33 54.89 90.34 42.35
C ALA A 33 53.76 89.98 41.37
N THR A 34 53.50 90.85 40.38
CA THR A 34 52.51 90.61 39.32
C THR A 34 52.92 89.45 38.41
N ILE A 35 54.22 89.32 38.09
CA ILE A 35 54.73 88.19 37.29
C ILE A 35 54.57 86.86 38.04
N GLU A 36 54.89 86.84 39.34
CA GLU A 36 54.73 85.63 40.18
C GLU A 36 53.25 85.21 40.34
N GLU A 37 52.33 86.17 40.43
CA GLU A 37 50.89 85.88 40.43
C GLU A 37 50.43 85.26 39.10
N LEU A 38 50.93 85.76 37.97
CA LEU A 38 50.62 85.21 36.65
C LEU A 38 51.21 83.81 36.42
N GLU A 39 52.43 83.54 36.90
CA GLU A 39 53.03 82.20 36.88
C GLU A 39 52.19 81.20 37.69
N ARG A 40 51.74 81.58 38.88
CA ARG A 40 50.83 80.74 39.70
C ARG A 40 49.49 80.50 38.99
N ALA A 41 48.89 81.54 38.41
CA ALA A 41 47.64 81.42 37.68
C ALA A 41 47.76 80.54 36.41
N LYS A 42 48.91 80.59 35.71
CA LYS A 42 49.22 79.69 34.59
C LYS A 42 49.23 78.23 35.03
N VAL A 43 49.95 77.92 36.12
CA VAL A 43 50.07 76.53 36.62
C VAL A 43 48.70 75.97 36.98
N GLU A 44 47.86 76.74 37.68
CA GLU A 44 46.49 76.31 38.01
C GLU A 44 45.61 76.15 36.76
N ALA A 45 45.71 77.05 35.78
CA ALA A 45 44.97 76.92 34.53
C ALA A 45 45.39 75.68 33.73
N LEU A 46 46.70 75.38 33.63
CA LEU A 46 47.19 74.16 32.99
C LEU A 46 46.71 72.90 33.72
N ARG A 47 46.59 72.94 35.05
CA ARG A 47 46.03 71.86 35.87
C ARG A 47 44.54 71.62 35.57
N VAL A 48 43.75 72.68 35.47
CA VAL A 48 42.32 72.60 35.07
C VAL A 48 42.18 72.05 33.64
N ARG A 49 42.99 72.51 32.70
CA ARG A 49 43.01 71.98 31.32
C ARG A 49 43.32 70.49 31.27
N ALA A 50 44.31 70.03 32.05
CA ALA A 50 44.65 68.61 32.14
C ALA A 50 43.47 67.78 32.69
N LEU A 51 42.76 68.29 33.71
CA LEU A 51 41.59 67.64 34.28
C LEU A 51 40.42 67.56 33.28
N LEU A 52 40.13 68.65 32.56
CA LEU A 52 39.07 68.68 31.54
C LEU A 52 39.37 67.73 30.38
N ARG A 53 40.61 67.72 29.87
CA ARG A 53 41.00 66.77 28.82
C ARG A 53 40.90 65.32 29.27
N ARG A 54 41.27 65.03 30.52
CA ARG A 54 41.11 63.68 31.09
C ARG A 54 39.64 63.28 31.17
N ARG A 55 38.75 64.21 31.55
CA ARG A 55 37.30 63.95 31.63
C ARG A 55 36.68 63.75 30.24
N ALA A 56 37.00 64.61 29.27
CA ALA A 56 36.52 64.49 27.90
C ALA A 56 36.97 63.18 27.24
N ARG A 57 38.24 62.77 27.47
CA ARG A 57 38.75 61.47 27.01
C ARG A 57 37.97 60.31 27.63
N ARG A 58 37.70 60.38 28.94
CA ARG A 58 36.94 59.34 29.64
C ARG A 58 35.50 59.24 29.16
N GLU A 59 34.87 60.37 28.84
CA GLU A 59 33.51 60.44 28.32
C GLU A 59 33.41 59.85 26.90
N ALA A 60 34.37 60.18 26.03
CA ALA A 60 34.47 59.58 24.69
C ALA A 60 34.70 58.06 24.75
N GLU A 61 35.58 57.59 25.64
CA GLU A 61 35.81 56.16 25.88
C GLU A 61 34.53 55.43 26.33
N LEU A 62 33.77 56.02 27.26
CA LEU A 62 32.51 55.45 27.75
C LEU A 62 31.43 55.45 26.66
N SER A 63 31.32 56.51 25.85
CA SER A 63 30.37 56.56 24.73
C SER A 63 30.66 55.47 23.71
N ALA A 64 31.93 55.29 23.32
CA ALA A 64 32.33 54.24 22.37
C ALA A 64 32.04 52.82 22.89
N LEU A 65 32.14 52.60 24.21
CA LEU A 65 31.76 51.32 24.84
C LEU A 65 30.24 51.09 24.81
N TYR A 66 29.42 52.12 25.07
CA TYR A 66 27.96 51.99 25.06
C TYR A 66 27.40 51.75 23.66
N ASP A 67 27.89 52.48 22.65
CA ASP A 67 27.54 52.26 21.25
C ASP A 67 27.89 50.82 20.83
N THR A 68 29.00 50.30 21.35
CA THR A 68 29.42 48.92 21.12
C THR A 68 28.55 47.87 21.76
N ALA A 69 28.11 48.07 23.00
CA ALA A 69 27.19 47.14 23.65
C ALA A 69 25.84 47.08 22.92
N GLY A 70 25.33 48.22 22.43
CA GLY A 70 24.08 48.28 21.66
C GLY A 70 24.17 47.57 20.31
N ASP A 71 25.23 47.85 19.54
CA ASP A 71 25.42 47.24 18.22
C ASP A 71 25.65 45.73 18.31
N LEU A 72 26.44 45.26 19.29
CA LEU A 72 26.69 43.84 19.49
C LEU A 72 25.43 43.08 19.93
N ALA A 73 24.56 43.72 20.74
CA ALA A 73 23.30 43.12 21.16
C ALA A 73 22.26 43.03 20.04
N ALA A 74 22.37 43.85 18.99
CA ALA A 74 21.47 43.82 17.83
C ALA A 74 21.80 42.67 16.86
N LEU A 75 23.03 42.15 16.89
CA LEU A 75 23.46 41.06 16.04
C LEU A 75 22.89 39.72 16.54
N ARG A 76 22.40 38.92 15.59
CA ARG A 76 21.71 37.64 15.85
C ARG A 76 22.50 36.42 15.38
N ASP A 77 23.59 36.66 14.66
CA ASP A 77 24.47 35.65 14.09
C ASP A 77 25.77 35.65 14.92
N LEU A 78 26.14 34.48 15.42
CA LEU A 78 27.32 34.31 16.25
C LEU A 78 28.60 34.72 15.50
N ASP A 79 28.74 34.37 14.22
CA ASP A 79 29.93 34.72 13.44
C ASP A 79 30.05 36.24 13.27
N ALA A 80 28.94 36.90 12.93
CA ALA A 80 28.90 38.36 12.81
C ALA A 80 29.21 39.07 14.13
N VAL A 81 28.72 38.54 15.27
CA VAL A 81 29.05 39.06 16.61
C VAL A 81 30.54 38.97 16.88
N LEU A 82 31.16 37.80 16.62
CA LEU A 82 32.57 37.56 16.89
C LEU A 82 33.47 38.45 16.03
N GLU A 83 33.17 38.61 14.74
CA GLU A 83 33.87 39.54 13.83
C GLU A 83 33.76 41.00 14.30
N ALA A 84 32.57 41.43 14.68
CA ALA A 84 32.37 42.79 15.19
C ALA A 84 33.16 43.05 16.48
N ILE A 85 33.27 42.06 17.37
CA ILE A 85 34.05 42.18 18.62
C ILE A 85 35.53 42.42 18.34
N VAL A 86 36.15 41.58 17.50
CA VAL A 86 37.60 41.71 17.21
C VAL A 86 37.90 42.99 16.44
N HIS A 87 37.02 43.38 15.52
CA HIS A 87 37.17 44.62 14.76
C HIS A 87 37.16 45.85 15.67
N ARG A 88 36.21 45.89 16.62
CA ARG A 88 36.11 46.98 17.59
C ARG A 88 37.28 46.98 18.57
N ALA A 89 37.72 45.80 19.03
CA ALA A 89 38.88 45.70 19.92
C ALA A 89 40.14 46.31 19.27
N ARG A 90 40.36 46.02 17.98
CA ARG A 90 41.47 46.58 17.20
C ARG A 90 41.38 48.10 17.06
N GLN A 91 40.20 48.63 16.73
CA GLN A 91 39.97 50.07 16.59
C GLN A 91 40.09 50.82 17.91
N LEU A 92 39.52 50.28 18.98
CA LEU A 92 39.42 50.91 20.29
C LEU A 92 40.78 51.10 20.96
N LEU A 93 41.71 50.15 20.77
CA LEU A 93 43.07 50.22 21.32
C LEU A 93 44.11 50.70 20.28
N ALA A 94 43.69 50.94 19.03
CA ALA A 94 44.56 51.27 17.90
C ALA A 94 45.76 50.31 17.78
N THR A 95 45.47 49.00 17.72
CA THR A 95 46.46 47.93 17.59
C THR A 95 46.56 47.40 16.17
N ASP A 96 47.68 46.72 15.86
CA ASP A 96 47.91 46.16 14.52
C ASP A 96 46.97 44.98 14.24
N THR A 97 46.74 44.17 15.27
CA THR A 97 45.93 42.95 15.22
C THR A 97 45.05 42.85 16.46
N ALA A 98 43.86 42.26 16.31
CA ALA A 98 43.04 41.78 17.41
C ALA A 98 42.51 40.39 17.07
N TYR A 99 42.29 39.56 18.08
CA TYR A 99 41.83 38.19 17.86
C TYR A 99 41.11 37.65 19.08
N LEU A 100 40.32 36.60 18.87
CA LEU A 100 39.49 36.00 19.89
C LEU A 100 39.60 34.49 19.84
N THR A 101 39.85 33.89 21.00
CA THR A 101 39.81 32.43 21.19
C THR A 101 38.57 32.03 21.96
N LEU A 102 37.94 30.93 21.58
CA LEU A 102 36.83 30.34 22.34
C LEU A 102 37.30 29.09 23.07
N HIS A 103 36.69 28.83 24.22
CA HIS A 103 36.95 27.63 25.00
C HIS A 103 36.21 26.42 24.41
N ASP A 104 36.95 25.34 24.21
CA ASP A 104 36.41 24.04 23.83
C ASP A 104 36.26 23.16 25.08
N PRO A 105 35.02 22.92 25.56
CA PRO A 105 34.80 22.16 26.77
C PRO A 105 35.11 20.66 26.63
N GLU A 106 35.10 20.10 25.42
CA GLU A 106 35.37 18.68 25.21
C GLU A 106 36.87 18.40 25.25
N ARG A 107 37.67 19.28 24.64
CA ARG A 107 39.13 19.16 24.59
C ARG A 107 39.85 19.82 25.77
N GLY A 108 39.16 20.70 26.50
CA GLY A 108 39.73 21.40 27.65
C GLY A 108 40.79 22.44 27.27
N ASP A 109 40.79 22.94 26.03
CA ASP A 109 41.71 23.97 25.53
C ASP A 109 40.92 25.19 24.98
N THR A 110 41.63 26.14 24.39
CA THR A 110 41.04 27.25 23.63
C THR A 110 41.51 27.20 22.19
N TYR A 111 40.70 27.68 21.26
CA TYR A 111 41.05 27.70 19.84
C TYR A 111 40.77 29.05 19.22
N MET A 112 41.59 29.42 18.24
CA MET A 112 41.40 30.64 17.48
C MET A 112 40.07 30.58 16.71
N ARG A 113 39.16 31.51 16.99
CA ARG A 113 37.84 31.55 16.34
C ARG A 113 37.74 32.64 15.28
N VAL A 114 38.17 33.85 15.60
CA VAL A 114 38.15 35.00 14.68
C VAL A 114 39.38 35.88 14.91
N THR A 115 39.92 36.44 13.84
CA THR A 115 41.03 37.39 13.86
C THR A 115 40.70 38.61 12.99
N ASP A 116 41.24 39.77 13.34
CA ASP A 116 41.26 40.98 12.50
C ASP A 116 42.69 41.54 12.46
N GLY A 117 43.20 41.79 11.25
CA GLY A 117 44.57 42.25 11.00
C GLY A 117 45.64 41.15 10.95
N SER A 118 45.25 39.87 11.06
CA SER A 118 46.15 38.73 11.01
C SER A 118 46.54 38.34 9.57
N ILE A 119 47.81 37.99 9.37
CA ILE A 119 48.36 37.61 8.06
C ILE A 119 48.79 36.14 7.99
N SER A 120 49.07 35.48 9.11
CA SER A 120 49.49 34.06 9.16
C SER A 120 48.31 33.09 9.19
N ALA A 121 48.33 32.10 8.29
CA ALA A 121 47.35 31.00 8.33
C ALA A 121 47.59 30.05 9.51
N LYS A 122 48.86 29.82 9.89
CA LYS A 122 49.24 29.01 11.05
C LYS A 122 48.69 29.63 12.34
N PHE A 123 48.80 30.94 12.48
CA PHE A 123 48.26 31.68 13.62
C PHE A 123 46.72 31.58 13.71
N ARG A 124 46.01 31.68 12.57
CA ARG A 124 44.54 31.53 12.52
C ARG A 124 44.04 30.13 12.89
N ALA A 125 44.88 29.10 12.78
CA ALA A 125 44.53 27.72 13.11
C ALA A 125 45.01 27.26 14.50
N LEU A 126 45.64 28.17 15.26
CA LEU A 126 46.28 27.83 16.54
C LEU A 126 45.26 27.42 17.62
N ARG A 127 45.64 26.44 18.44
CA ARG A 127 44.96 26.07 19.68
C ARG A 127 45.90 26.26 20.86
N LEU A 128 45.39 26.76 21.98
CA LEU A 128 46.14 27.04 23.19
C LEU A 128 45.59 26.22 24.35
N ALA A 129 46.41 25.33 24.89
CA ALA A 129 46.10 24.60 26.12
C ALA A 129 46.01 25.57 27.32
N MET A 130 45.24 25.18 28.34
CA MET A 130 45.11 25.99 29.55
C MET A 130 46.47 26.17 30.25
N GLY A 131 46.82 27.41 30.59
CA GLY A 131 48.11 27.78 31.16
C GLY A 131 49.28 27.85 30.17
N ALA A 132 49.10 27.52 28.88
CA ALA A 132 50.15 27.59 27.86
C ALA A 132 50.12 28.94 27.12
N GLY A 133 51.29 29.60 27.04
CA GLY A 133 51.42 30.95 26.52
C GLY A 133 50.61 31.99 27.31
N LEU A 134 50.64 33.24 26.83
CA LEU A 134 49.85 34.32 27.44
C LEU A 134 48.35 34.03 27.39
N GLY A 135 47.85 33.51 26.27
CA GLY A 135 46.42 33.22 26.09
C GLY A 135 45.89 32.11 26.99
N GLY A 136 46.61 31.00 27.12
CA GLY A 136 46.24 29.93 28.03
C GLY A 136 46.30 30.35 29.49
N LEU A 137 47.26 31.21 29.87
CA LEU A 137 47.35 31.75 31.23
C LEU A 137 46.13 32.63 31.57
N VAL A 138 45.71 33.52 30.66
CA VAL A 138 44.50 34.33 30.84
C VAL A 138 43.26 33.45 30.95
N ALA A 139 43.14 32.42 30.11
CA ALA A 139 42.03 31.48 30.16
C ALA A 139 41.96 30.72 31.49
N GLN A 140 43.11 30.29 32.03
CA GLN A 140 43.19 29.55 33.29
C GLN A 140 42.95 30.42 34.52
N THR A 141 43.52 31.62 34.56
CA THR A 141 43.47 32.50 35.73
C THR A 141 42.21 33.37 35.78
N ALA A 142 41.54 33.57 34.64
CA ALA A 142 40.45 34.53 34.48
C ALA A 142 40.84 35.97 34.87
N VAL A 143 42.12 36.33 34.69
CA VAL A 143 42.69 37.66 34.96
C VAL A 143 43.36 38.20 33.69
N PRO A 144 43.20 39.51 33.39
CA PRO A 144 43.93 40.17 32.30
C PRO A 144 45.46 40.03 32.40
N TYR A 145 46.11 39.86 31.25
CA TYR A 145 47.56 39.80 31.17
C TYR A 145 48.11 40.59 29.98
N SER A 146 49.21 41.33 30.19
CA SER A 146 49.85 42.13 29.15
C SER A 146 51.37 41.97 29.17
N THR A 147 51.96 41.85 27.99
CA THR A 147 53.39 41.92 27.75
C THR A 147 53.73 42.99 26.73
N ALA A 148 54.83 43.73 26.97
CA ALA A 148 55.38 44.70 26.04
C ALA A 148 56.32 44.06 25.01
N ASP A 149 56.84 42.87 25.32
CA ASP A 149 57.70 42.04 24.47
C ASP A 149 57.48 40.58 24.85
N TYR A 150 56.78 39.84 23.99
CA TYR A 150 56.35 38.48 24.23
C TYR A 150 57.52 37.54 24.47
N PHE A 151 58.56 37.56 23.63
CA PHE A 151 59.68 36.61 23.72
C PHE A 151 60.63 36.91 24.87
N ALA A 152 60.62 38.14 25.40
CA ALA A 152 61.43 38.53 26.55
C ALA A 152 60.73 38.27 27.91
N ASP A 153 59.45 37.91 27.92
CA ASP A 153 58.63 37.86 29.13
C ASP A 153 58.55 36.46 29.76
N ALA A 154 59.44 36.19 30.73
CA ALA A 154 59.51 34.91 31.42
C ALA A 154 58.34 34.61 32.40
N ARG A 155 57.30 35.47 32.48
CA ARG A 155 56.22 35.32 33.46
C ARG A 155 55.14 34.29 33.08
N PHE A 156 55.15 33.78 31.84
CA PHE A 156 54.25 32.72 31.39
C PHE A 156 55.02 31.61 30.67
N HIS A 157 54.39 30.44 30.52
CA HIS A 157 55.05 29.28 29.92
C HIS A 157 55.03 29.37 28.40
N HIS A 158 56.19 29.60 27.82
CA HIS A 158 56.45 29.53 26.38
C HIS A 158 56.36 28.08 25.88
N LYS A 159 55.83 27.90 24.67
CA LYS A 159 55.68 26.59 24.03
C LYS A 159 55.95 26.72 22.54
N ASP A 160 56.77 25.82 22.00
CA ASP A 160 57.32 25.92 20.64
C ASP A 160 56.25 26.14 19.55
N ASP A 161 55.12 25.44 19.62
CA ASP A 161 54.03 25.56 18.64
C ASP A 161 53.33 26.93 18.67
N ILE A 162 53.14 27.51 19.86
CA ILE A 162 52.56 28.84 20.07
C ILE A 162 53.57 29.91 19.67
N ASP A 163 54.82 29.77 20.11
CA ASP A 163 55.88 30.75 19.88
C ASP A 163 56.22 30.88 18.39
N GLU A 164 56.27 29.77 17.65
CA GLU A 164 56.43 29.79 16.20
C GLU A 164 55.29 30.52 15.50
N ALA A 165 54.04 30.32 15.93
CA ALA A 165 52.88 30.98 15.35
C ALA A 165 52.85 32.49 15.66
N VAL A 166 53.23 32.88 16.88
CA VAL A 166 53.38 34.29 17.31
C VAL A 166 54.51 34.97 16.52
N LEU A 167 55.63 34.27 16.31
CA LEU A 167 56.77 34.76 15.52
C LEU A 167 56.39 34.96 14.05
N GLU A 168 55.69 34.00 13.45
CA GLU A 168 55.25 34.06 12.05
C GLU A 168 54.25 35.20 11.80
N GLU A 169 53.35 35.46 12.75
CA GLU A 169 52.42 36.60 12.70
C GLU A 169 53.13 37.95 12.96
N GLY A 170 54.32 37.90 13.55
CA GLY A 170 55.16 39.06 13.88
C GLY A 170 54.68 39.83 15.12
N LEU A 171 53.99 39.18 16.05
CA LEU A 171 53.47 39.83 17.26
C LEU A 171 54.57 40.02 18.30
N VAL A 172 54.65 41.22 18.87
CA VAL A 172 55.66 41.58 19.88
C VAL A 172 54.99 41.95 21.20
N ALA A 173 54.06 42.91 21.19
CA ALA A 173 53.30 43.26 22.39
C ALA A 173 51.90 42.62 22.32
N ILE A 174 51.45 42.01 23.41
CA ILE A 174 50.15 41.32 23.48
C ILE A 174 49.45 41.64 24.79
N LEU A 175 48.18 42.02 24.70
CA LEU A 175 47.23 42.12 25.80
C LEU A 175 46.12 41.09 25.60
N GLY A 176 45.90 40.24 26.59
CA GLY A 176 44.79 39.29 26.64
C GLY A 176 43.87 39.57 27.83
N VAL A 177 42.56 39.54 27.60
CA VAL A 177 41.52 39.67 28.64
C VAL A 177 40.50 38.53 28.53
N PRO A 178 40.02 37.99 29.65
CA PRO A 178 39.08 36.87 29.62
C PRO A 178 37.67 37.32 29.22
N LEU A 179 37.01 36.55 28.36
CA LEU A 179 35.58 36.64 28.10
C LEU A 179 34.86 35.84 29.18
N ARG A 180 34.23 36.53 30.13
CA ARG A 180 33.62 35.90 31.32
C ARG A 180 32.11 35.92 31.24
N LEU A 181 31.51 34.74 31.40
CA LEU A 181 30.08 34.57 31.60
C LEU A 181 29.84 34.04 33.02
N GLY A 182 29.45 34.93 33.94
CA GLY A 182 29.41 34.62 35.37
C GLY A 182 30.78 34.21 35.90
N GLN A 183 30.90 32.96 36.39
CA GLN A 183 32.17 32.40 36.89
C GLN A 183 32.97 31.64 35.83
N ARG A 184 32.43 31.46 34.63
CA ARG A 184 33.07 30.67 33.55
C ARG A 184 33.80 31.58 32.56
N VAL A 185 35.00 31.19 32.15
CA VAL A 185 35.69 31.78 31.00
C VAL A 185 35.24 31.06 29.73
N ILE A 186 34.60 31.78 28.81
CA ILE A 186 34.12 31.23 27.53
C ILE A 186 35.11 31.46 26.37
N GLY A 187 36.15 32.26 26.61
CA GLY A 187 37.17 32.59 25.64
C GLY A 187 38.12 33.68 26.13
N VAL A 188 39.01 34.14 25.27
CA VAL A 188 39.93 35.25 25.54
C VAL A 188 39.94 36.20 24.35
N LEU A 189 39.85 37.50 24.63
CA LEU A 189 39.96 38.57 23.64
C LEU A 189 41.35 39.20 23.73
N PHE A 190 41.98 39.41 22.58
CA PHE A 190 43.34 39.90 22.49
C PHE A 190 43.46 41.13 21.61
N ALA A 191 44.41 41.99 21.98
CA ALA A 191 44.90 43.08 21.16
C ALA A 191 46.43 43.01 21.13
N ALA A 192 47.03 43.13 19.94
CA ALA A 192 48.46 42.92 19.76
C ALA A 192 49.08 43.88 18.74
N ASN A 193 50.36 44.20 18.95
CA ASN A 193 51.17 45.03 18.07
C ASN A 193 52.41 44.27 17.60
N ARG A 194 52.87 44.62 16.39
CA ARG A 194 54.12 44.11 15.80
C ARG A 194 55.36 44.87 16.25
N SER A 195 55.19 45.80 17.19
CA SER A 195 56.26 46.58 17.82
C SER A 195 56.12 46.53 19.34
N ALA A 196 57.26 46.66 20.03
CA ALA A 196 57.27 46.67 21.49
C ALA A 196 56.53 47.91 22.03
N ARG A 197 55.53 47.68 22.89
CA ARG A 197 54.68 48.72 23.47
C ARG A 197 54.10 48.24 24.81
N PRO A 198 54.25 49.00 25.91
CA PRO A 198 53.52 48.70 27.14
C PRO A 198 52.04 49.06 26.99
N PHE A 199 51.15 48.19 27.49
CA PHE A 199 49.73 48.50 27.64
C PHE A 199 49.47 49.17 28.99
N HIS A 200 48.86 50.35 28.98
CA HIS A 200 48.51 51.06 30.21
C HIS A 200 47.23 50.50 30.86
N GLN A 201 47.06 50.71 32.17
CA GLN A 201 45.89 50.23 32.93
C GLN A 201 44.55 50.69 32.32
N GLU A 202 44.52 51.88 31.70
CA GLU A 202 43.34 52.41 31.01
C GLU A 202 42.95 51.53 29.81
N GLU A 203 43.93 51.10 29.00
CA GLU A 203 43.73 50.21 27.84
C GLU A 203 43.32 48.80 28.26
N VAL A 204 43.93 48.27 29.33
CA VAL A 204 43.55 46.97 29.92
C VAL A 204 42.09 47.00 30.38
N SER A 205 41.70 48.08 31.08
CA SER A 205 40.34 48.26 31.59
C SER A 205 39.32 48.43 30.45
N LEU A 206 39.72 49.09 29.37
CA LEU A 206 38.90 49.31 28.18
C LEU A 206 38.62 47.99 27.45
N LEU A 207 39.66 47.20 27.17
CA LEU A 207 39.50 45.89 26.53
C LEU A 207 38.73 44.92 27.43
N ALA A 208 38.96 44.93 28.75
CA ALA A 208 38.22 44.11 29.70
C ALA A 208 36.73 44.46 29.75
N SER A 209 36.38 45.74 29.61
CA SER A 209 34.98 46.19 29.55
C SER A 209 34.31 45.72 28.25
N LEU A 210 35.00 45.84 27.11
CA LEU A 210 34.54 45.29 25.84
C LEU A 210 34.35 43.77 25.94
N ALA A 211 35.29 43.06 26.55
CA ALA A 211 35.22 41.60 26.75
C ALA A 211 34.02 41.18 27.61
N ALA A 212 33.66 41.97 28.63
CA ALA A 212 32.47 41.70 29.44
C ALA A 212 31.18 41.81 28.62
N HIS A 213 31.04 42.85 27.77
CA HIS A 213 29.89 42.99 26.88
C HIS A 213 29.86 41.92 25.77
N ALA A 214 31.03 41.65 25.19
CA ALA A 214 31.22 40.60 24.19
C ALA A 214 30.79 39.23 24.71
N ALA A 215 31.15 38.88 25.95
CA ALA A 215 30.79 37.59 26.52
C ALA A 215 29.27 37.38 26.61
N VAL A 216 28.52 38.42 26.97
CA VAL A 216 27.05 38.39 26.99
C VAL A 216 26.46 38.29 25.58
N ALA A 217 26.99 39.06 24.62
CA ALA A 217 26.52 39.02 23.23
C ALA A 217 26.75 37.66 22.57
N ILE A 218 27.91 37.05 22.81
CA ILE A 218 28.25 35.70 22.33
C ILE A 218 27.28 34.66 22.89
N ASP A 219 26.99 34.71 24.19
CA ASP A 219 26.07 33.77 24.84
C ASP A 219 24.65 33.91 24.29
N ASN A 220 24.15 35.14 24.16
CA ASN A 220 22.84 35.42 23.58
C ASN A 220 22.71 34.92 22.13
N ALA A 221 23.70 35.19 21.28
CA ALA A 221 23.69 34.73 19.89
C ALA A 221 23.72 33.20 19.80
N ARG A 222 24.52 32.55 20.65
CA ARG A 222 24.58 31.08 20.75
C ARG A 222 23.24 30.49 21.18
N LEU A 223 22.65 30.99 22.26
CA LEU A 223 21.36 30.52 22.78
C LEU A 223 20.23 30.71 21.75
N LEU A 224 20.23 31.84 21.04
CA LEU A 224 19.26 32.11 19.98
C LEU A 224 19.41 31.12 18.82
N GLN A 225 20.64 30.80 18.42
CA GLN A 225 20.91 29.82 17.37
C GLN A 225 20.48 28.41 17.79
N GLU A 226 20.82 27.98 19.01
CA GLU A 226 20.42 26.69 19.58
C GLU A 226 18.89 26.56 19.62
N THR A 227 18.19 27.61 20.05
CA THR A 227 16.72 27.64 20.10
C THR A 227 16.08 27.52 18.71
N ARG A 228 16.63 28.20 17.69
CA ARG A 228 16.14 28.11 16.32
C ARG A 228 16.30 26.71 15.75
N ASN A 229 17.50 26.13 15.89
CA ASN A 229 17.78 24.78 15.42
C ASN A 229 16.81 23.77 16.08
N ALA A 230 16.58 23.88 17.39
CA ALA A 230 15.63 23.02 18.11
C ALA A 230 14.18 23.20 17.61
N LEU A 231 13.75 24.42 17.29
CA LEU A 231 12.42 24.68 16.73
C LEU A 231 12.25 24.09 15.32
N GLU A 232 13.29 24.16 14.49
CA GLU A 232 13.29 23.58 13.14
C GLU A 232 13.21 22.05 13.21
N GLU A 233 14.01 21.42 14.07
CA GLU A 233 13.97 19.97 14.32
C GLU A 233 12.60 19.53 14.82
N LEU A 234 12.05 20.23 15.83
CA LEU A 234 10.73 19.93 16.38
C LEU A 234 9.63 20.08 15.33
N SER A 235 9.68 21.14 14.51
CA SER A 235 8.68 21.38 13.46
C SER A 235 8.71 20.29 12.39
N SER A 236 9.90 19.85 11.99
CA SER A 236 10.08 18.74 11.05
C SER A 236 9.55 17.43 11.63
N ALA A 237 9.89 17.11 12.88
CA ALA A 237 9.41 15.93 13.57
C ALA A 237 7.87 15.95 13.73
N HIS A 238 7.30 17.10 14.11
CA HIS A 238 5.85 17.26 14.26
C HIS A 238 5.11 17.09 12.92
N ARG A 239 5.66 17.59 11.81
CA ARG A 239 5.09 17.38 10.48
C ARG A 239 5.05 15.89 10.12
N THR A 240 6.17 15.19 10.27
CA THR A 240 6.24 13.74 9.99
C THR A 240 5.29 12.94 10.89
N ALA A 241 5.22 13.27 12.18
CA ALA A 241 4.30 12.61 13.11
C ALA A 241 2.83 12.83 12.73
N ARG A 242 2.48 14.04 12.27
CA ARG A 242 1.13 14.37 11.82
C ARG A 242 0.76 13.62 10.55
N GLU A 243 1.64 13.59 9.55
CA GLU A 243 1.44 12.83 8.31
C GLU A 243 1.20 11.33 8.63
N HIS A 244 1.98 10.76 9.56
CA HIS A 244 1.80 9.37 9.99
C HIS A 244 0.46 9.15 10.73
N ALA A 245 0.07 10.07 11.62
CA ALA A 245 -1.20 9.98 12.35
C ALA A 245 -2.41 10.02 11.40
N GLU A 246 -2.41 10.93 10.42
CA GLU A 246 -3.48 11.05 9.43
C GLU A 246 -3.59 9.78 8.54
N ALA A 247 -2.46 9.15 8.20
CA ALA A 247 -2.47 7.87 7.47
C ALA A 247 -3.06 6.72 8.31
N VAL A 248 -2.65 6.61 9.58
CA VAL A 248 -3.17 5.58 10.51
C VAL A 248 -4.66 5.74 10.76
N GLU A 249 -5.15 6.96 10.94
CA GLU A 249 -6.57 7.26 11.15
C GLU A 249 -7.42 6.88 9.93
N ARG A 250 -6.98 7.24 8.71
CA ARG A 250 -7.66 6.81 7.46
C ARG A 250 -7.75 5.29 7.37
N ALA A 251 -6.67 4.58 7.66
CA ALA A 251 -6.65 3.12 7.61
C ALA A 251 -7.55 2.47 8.68
N ALA A 252 -7.68 3.10 9.86
CA ALA A 252 -8.58 2.65 10.92
C ALA A 252 -10.06 2.87 10.53
N LEU A 253 -10.42 4.05 10.05
CA LEU A 253 -11.79 4.37 9.60
C LEU A 253 -12.24 3.46 8.44
N ALA A 254 -11.35 3.19 7.49
CA ALA A 254 -11.63 2.26 6.41
C ALA A 254 -11.93 0.85 6.94
N HIS A 255 -11.12 0.38 7.89
CA HIS A 255 -11.31 -0.91 8.53
C HIS A 255 -12.64 -0.99 9.28
N ASP A 256 -12.98 0.02 10.10
CA ASP A 256 -14.23 0.04 10.86
C ASP A 256 -15.46 0.05 9.94
N ARG A 257 -15.41 0.81 8.84
CA ARG A 257 -16.47 0.78 7.81
C ARG A 257 -16.64 -0.60 7.19
N MET A 258 -15.54 -1.23 6.78
CA MET A 258 -15.57 -2.58 6.18
C MET A 258 -16.07 -3.63 7.19
N THR A 259 -15.61 -3.60 8.42
CA THR A 259 -16.07 -4.50 9.49
C THR A 259 -17.56 -4.30 9.78
N SER A 260 -18.04 -3.06 9.80
CA SER A 260 -19.47 -2.77 9.95
C SER A 260 -20.31 -3.31 8.79
N LEU A 261 -19.78 -3.40 7.56
CA LEU A 261 -20.48 -4.03 6.44
C LEU A 261 -20.66 -5.52 6.68
N VAL A 262 -19.60 -6.23 7.09
CA VAL A 262 -19.68 -7.66 7.43
C VAL A 262 -20.76 -7.91 8.49
N LEU A 263 -20.79 -7.11 9.56
CA LEU A 263 -21.76 -7.26 10.65
C LEU A 263 -23.21 -6.99 10.23
N ARG A 264 -23.43 -6.13 9.23
CA ARG A 264 -24.77 -5.82 8.70
C ARG A 264 -25.23 -6.77 7.60
N GLY A 265 -24.40 -7.75 7.22
CA GLY A 265 -24.67 -8.64 6.10
C GLY A 265 -24.45 -8.01 4.72
N GLY A 266 -23.58 -6.99 4.64
CA GLY A 266 -23.18 -6.35 3.40
C GLY A 266 -22.46 -7.30 2.44
N GLY A 267 -22.57 -7.01 1.14
CA GLY A 267 -21.96 -7.77 0.06
C GLY A 267 -20.55 -7.30 -0.29
N ILE A 268 -19.94 -8.00 -1.25
CA ILE A 268 -18.62 -7.65 -1.80
C ILE A 268 -18.70 -6.30 -2.55
N GLU A 269 -19.86 -6.02 -3.14
CA GLU A 269 -20.17 -4.77 -3.81
C GLU A 269 -20.11 -3.57 -2.85
N ASP A 270 -20.59 -3.73 -1.61
CA ASP A 270 -20.53 -2.68 -0.60
C ASP A 270 -19.08 -2.40 -0.16
N VAL A 271 -18.29 -3.47 0.00
CA VAL A 271 -16.86 -3.35 0.32
C VAL A 271 -16.13 -2.66 -0.82
N ALA A 272 -16.41 -3.04 -2.06
CA ALA A 272 -15.79 -2.41 -3.22
C ALA A 272 -16.11 -0.91 -3.30
N ALA A 273 -17.36 -0.52 -3.03
CA ALA A 273 -17.76 0.88 -2.98
C ALA A 273 -17.03 1.67 -1.88
N VAL A 274 -16.89 1.10 -0.67
CA VAL A 274 -16.14 1.76 0.42
C VAL A 274 -14.66 1.91 0.08
N VAL A 275 -14.05 0.92 -0.54
CA VAL A 275 -12.63 1.00 -0.93
C VAL A 275 -12.43 2.06 -2.00
N THR A 276 -13.31 2.13 -2.99
CA THR A 276 -13.27 3.19 -4.01
C THR A 276 -13.52 4.58 -3.42
N ASP A 277 -14.42 4.73 -2.44
CA ASP A 277 -14.65 5.99 -1.70
C ASP A 277 -13.39 6.43 -0.93
N VAL A 278 -12.69 5.49 -0.30
CA VAL A 278 -11.53 5.79 0.56
C VAL A 278 -10.22 5.97 -0.21
N LEU A 279 -9.95 5.10 -1.19
CA LEU A 279 -8.69 5.05 -1.93
C LEU A 279 -8.73 5.80 -3.26
N GLY A 280 -9.92 6.19 -3.71
CA GLY A 280 -10.14 6.74 -5.05
C GLY A 280 -9.88 5.72 -6.16
N GLY A 281 -10.15 6.13 -7.40
CA GLY A 281 -9.88 5.31 -8.58
C GLY A 281 -10.99 4.31 -8.93
N SER A 282 -10.61 3.17 -9.51
CA SER A 282 -11.53 2.11 -9.93
C SER A 282 -11.09 0.76 -9.38
N LEU A 283 -11.98 0.07 -8.68
CA LEU A 283 -11.73 -1.25 -8.09
C LEU A 283 -12.56 -2.31 -8.81
N VAL A 284 -11.91 -3.42 -9.18
CA VAL A 284 -12.54 -4.65 -9.63
C VAL A 284 -12.17 -5.78 -8.69
N VAL A 285 -13.15 -6.59 -8.29
CA VAL A 285 -12.95 -7.80 -7.50
C VAL A 285 -13.17 -9.00 -8.41
N LEU A 286 -12.18 -9.89 -8.48
CA LEU A 286 -12.19 -11.11 -9.28
C LEU A 286 -12.36 -12.34 -8.39
N ASP A 287 -13.05 -13.37 -8.89
CA ASP A 287 -13.10 -14.70 -8.28
C ASP A 287 -11.81 -15.52 -8.51
N ASP A 288 -11.84 -16.79 -8.09
CA ASP A 288 -10.79 -17.79 -8.27
C ASP A 288 -10.46 -18.10 -9.74
N LEU A 289 -11.44 -17.90 -10.63
CA LEU A 289 -11.33 -18.07 -12.08
C LEU A 289 -10.94 -16.77 -12.80
N GLY A 290 -10.70 -15.67 -12.06
CA GLY A 290 -10.36 -14.37 -12.63
C GLY A 290 -11.56 -13.63 -13.24
N ARG A 291 -12.80 -14.03 -12.94
CA ARG A 291 -14.01 -13.36 -13.44
C ARG A 291 -14.46 -12.26 -12.48
N PRO A 292 -14.95 -11.13 -12.98
CA PRO A 292 -15.39 -10.02 -12.13
C PRO A 292 -16.66 -10.38 -11.35
N ILE A 293 -16.56 -10.33 -10.03
CA ILE A 293 -17.68 -10.52 -9.09
C ILE A 293 -18.18 -9.19 -8.50
N ALA A 294 -17.36 -8.14 -8.50
CA ALA A 294 -17.77 -6.78 -8.15
C ALA A 294 -16.95 -5.73 -8.90
N GLY A 295 -17.51 -4.51 -9.01
CA GLY A 295 -16.90 -3.40 -9.75
C GLY A 295 -17.45 -3.24 -11.18
N PRO A 296 -17.05 -2.18 -11.89
CA PRO A 296 -17.54 -1.88 -13.23
C PRO A 296 -17.10 -2.94 -14.25
N ARG A 297 -18.07 -3.61 -14.90
CA ARG A 297 -17.82 -4.66 -15.91
C ARG A 297 -17.09 -4.15 -17.16
N ASP A 298 -17.31 -2.88 -17.52
CA ASP A 298 -16.68 -2.19 -18.66
C ASP A 298 -15.61 -1.17 -18.23
N GLY A 299 -15.27 -1.12 -16.93
CA GLY A 299 -14.51 -0.04 -16.33
C GLY A 299 -12.99 -0.19 -16.42
N GLY A 300 -12.43 -0.06 -17.63
CA GLY A 300 -11.04 0.37 -17.84
C GLY A 300 -9.91 -0.59 -17.40
N VAL A 301 -10.19 -1.77 -16.87
CA VAL A 301 -9.22 -2.88 -16.83
C VAL A 301 -9.36 -3.62 -18.15
N GLY A 302 -8.81 -3.03 -19.23
CA GLY A 302 -8.75 -3.67 -20.55
C GLY A 302 -8.21 -5.09 -20.40
N GLU A 303 -8.83 -6.04 -21.10
CA GLU A 303 -8.53 -7.48 -21.13
C GLU A 303 -7.52 -7.90 -20.07
N LEU A 304 -7.99 -8.50 -18.96
CA LEU A 304 -7.16 -9.07 -17.89
C LEU A 304 -5.91 -9.75 -18.49
N ASP A 305 -4.82 -9.01 -18.56
CA ASP A 305 -3.60 -9.42 -19.24
C ASP A 305 -2.95 -10.53 -18.41
N VAL A 306 -2.16 -11.39 -19.05
CA VAL A 306 -1.40 -12.46 -18.39
C VAL A 306 -0.65 -11.92 -17.16
N GLY A 307 -0.15 -10.69 -17.23
CA GLY A 307 0.57 -10.10 -16.10
C GLY A 307 -0.29 -9.65 -14.91
N VAL A 308 -1.63 -9.54 -15.01
CA VAL A 308 -2.50 -9.37 -13.82
C VAL A 308 -2.55 -10.68 -13.04
N PHE A 309 -2.62 -11.81 -13.73
CA PHE A 309 -2.60 -13.14 -13.12
C PHE A 309 -1.25 -13.43 -12.45
N GLU A 310 -0.14 -13.08 -13.11
CA GLU A 310 1.22 -13.19 -12.52
C GLU A 310 1.36 -12.31 -11.27
N ALA A 311 0.90 -11.05 -11.32
CA ALA A 311 0.94 -10.16 -10.17
C ALA A 311 0.03 -10.65 -9.02
N ALA A 312 -1.11 -11.27 -9.33
CA ALA A 312 -1.97 -11.89 -8.33
C ALA A 312 -1.29 -13.11 -7.67
N GLN A 313 -0.57 -13.94 -8.44
CA GLN A 313 0.25 -15.02 -7.89
C GLN A 313 1.36 -14.48 -6.98
N ALA A 314 2.06 -13.44 -7.41
CA ALA A 314 3.10 -12.81 -6.61
C ALA A 314 2.53 -12.20 -5.32
N SER A 315 1.36 -11.57 -5.39
CA SER A 315 0.66 -11.01 -4.21
C SER A 315 0.33 -12.11 -3.20
N ARG A 316 -0.19 -13.26 -3.66
CA ARG A 316 -0.45 -14.42 -2.78
C ARG A 316 0.83 -14.95 -2.14
N ALA A 317 1.87 -15.18 -2.95
CA ALA A 317 3.14 -15.73 -2.47
C ALA A 317 3.82 -14.82 -1.42
N LEU A 318 3.62 -13.50 -1.54
CA LEU A 318 4.20 -12.51 -0.62
C LEU A 318 3.26 -12.14 0.54
N GLY A 319 1.97 -12.46 0.46
CA GLY A 319 0.95 -12.07 1.44
C GLY A 319 0.74 -10.55 1.52
N ARG A 320 0.99 -9.80 0.45
CA ARG A 320 0.89 -8.33 0.40
C ARG A 320 0.48 -7.82 -0.98
N THR A 321 0.11 -6.55 -1.07
CA THR A 321 -0.21 -5.92 -2.36
C THR A 321 1.02 -5.89 -3.28
N VAL A 322 0.79 -6.06 -4.58
CA VAL A 322 1.79 -5.91 -5.65
C VAL A 322 1.39 -4.76 -6.56
N ARG A 323 2.29 -3.82 -6.80
CA ARG A 323 2.09 -2.69 -7.72
C ARG A 323 2.67 -3.02 -9.11
N ARG A 324 1.86 -2.83 -10.16
CA ARG A 324 2.23 -2.98 -11.56
C ARG A 324 1.71 -1.76 -12.33
N ALA A 325 2.61 -0.88 -12.77
CA ALA A 325 2.23 0.41 -13.36
C ALA A 325 1.27 1.19 -12.45
N ASP A 326 0.06 1.50 -12.92
CA ASP A 326 -0.99 2.21 -12.19
C ASP A 326 -1.99 1.27 -11.48
N LEU A 327 -1.69 -0.04 -11.45
CA LEU A 327 -2.51 -1.06 -10.81
C LEU A 327 -1.89 -1.53 -9.49
N LEU A 328 -2.72 -1.62 -8.46
CA LEU A 328 -2.45 -2.31 -7.20
C LEU A 328 -3.27 -3.59 -7.15
N ILE A 329 -2.60 -4.70 -6.85
CA ILE A 329 -3.19 -6.03 -6.92
C ILE A 329 -3.00 -6.71 -5.57
N ALA A 330 -4.10 -7.02 -4.90
CA ALA A 330 -4.11 -7.73 -3.62
C ALA A 330 -4.93 -9.03 -3.77
N SER A 331 -4.32 -10.17 -3.49
CA SER A 331 -4.99 -11.47 -3.63
C SER A 331 -4.88 -12.28 -2.35
N VAL A 332 -5.95 -13.01 -2.04
CA VAL A 332 -6.06 -13.84 -0.83
C VAL A 332 -6.40 -15.26 -1.24
N ASP A 333 -5.71 -16.22 -0.62
CA ASP A 333 -5.98 -17.65 -0.70
C ASP A 333 -6.32 -18.23 0.66
N VAL A 334 -6.96 -19.41 0.64
CA VAL A 334 -7.21 -20.22 1.84
C VAL A 334 -6.84 -21.65 1.51
N GLY A 335 -5.89 -22.20 2.26
CA GLY A 335 -5.42 -23.58 2.03
C GLY A 335 -4.77 -23.81 0.67
N GLY A 336 -4.25 -22.76 0.02
CA GLY A 336 -3.66 -22.81 -1.32
C GLY A 336 -4.67 -22.65 -2.46
N GLU A 337 -5.96 -22.48 -2.17
CA GLU A 337 -6.99 -22.14 -3.15
C GLU A 337 -7.20 -20.62 -3.20
N PRO A 338 -7.05 -19.95 -4.36
CA PRO A 338 -7.34 -18.53 -4.48
C PRO A 338 -8.83 -18.29 -4.24
N LEU A 339 -9.18 -17.33 -3.38
CA LEU A 339 -10.59 -16.94 -3.15
C LEU A 339 -10.99 -15.73 -3.98
N CYS A 340 -10.16 -14.69 -3.95
CA CYS A 340 -10.39 -13.48 -4.72
C CYS A 340 -9.12 -12.70 -5.00
N THR A 341 -9.22 -11.82 -6.00
CA THR A 341 -8.18 -10.84 -6.33
C THR A 341 -8.82 -9.46 -6.47
N LEU A 342 -8.32 -8.48 -5.74
CA LEU A 342 -8.69 -7.08 -5.87
C LEU A 342 -7.69 -6.39 -6.80
N VAL A 343 -8.20 -5.70 -7.80
CA VAL A 343 -7.42 -4.91 -8.76
C VAL A 343 -7.89 -3.47 -8.69
N LEU A 344 -7.06 -2.61 -8.10
CA LEU A 344 -7.33 -1.18 -7.94
C LEU A 344 -6.46 -0.37 -8.90
N ARG A 345 -7.07 0.48 -9.72
CA ARG A 345 -6.35 1.49 -10.50
C ARG A 345 -6.31 2.80 -9.71
N SER A 346 -5.14 3.17 -9.21
CA SER A 346 -4.93 4.42 -8.46
C SER A 346 -3.45 4.81 -8.44
N ASP A 347 -3.17 6.10 -8.56
CA ASP A 347 -1.82 6.66 -8.57
C ASP A 347 -1.20 6.72 -7.15
N ASP A 348 -2.03 6.90 -6.13
CA ASP A 348 -1.61 7.08 -4.73
C ASP A 348 -2.61 6.48 -3.74
N ALA A 349 -2.69 5.15 -3.73
CA ALA A 349 -3.51 4.39 -2.80
C ALA A 349 -2.67 3.76 -1.68
N ASP A 350 -3.24 3.73 -0.47
CA ASP A 350 -2.69 3.02 0.68
C ASP A 350 -2.85 1.49 0.49
N GLU A 351 -1.72 0.82 0.29
CA GLU A 351 -1.65 -0.64 0.06
C GLU A 351 -2.28 -1.44 1.22
N ARG A 352 -2.17 -0.96 2.46
CA ARG A 352 -2.66 -1.68 3.65
C ARG A 352 -4.18 -1.67 3.71
N ILE A 353 -4.82 -0.61 3.21
CA ILE A 353 -6.29 -0.56 3.10
C ILE A 353 -6.76 -1.58 2.07
N LEU A 354 -6.07 -1.70 0.93
CA LEU A 354 -6.40 -2.70 -0.09
C LEU A 354 -6.20 -4.13 0.40
N GLU A 355 -5.11 -4.40 1.15
CA GLU A 355 -4.89 -5.71 1.79
C GLU A 355 -6.00 -6.08 2.76
N ARG A 356 -6.40 -5.14 3.63
CA ARG A 356 -7.51 -5.34 4.56
C ARG A 356 -8.82 -5.58 3.83
N ALA A 357 -9.08 -4.85 2.75
CA ALA A 357 -10.25 -5.06 1.91
C ALA A 357 -10.27 -6.46 1.28
N ALA A 358 -9.12 -6.92 0.79
CA ALA A 358 -9.01 -8.26 0.21
C ALA A 358 -9.32 -9.35 1.24
N LEU A 359 -8.85 -9.20 2.48
CA LEU A 359 -9.19 -10.10 3.59
C LEU A 359 -10.68 -10.09 3.93
N VAL A 360 -11.31 -8.90 3.95
CA VAL A 360 -12.75 -8.78 4.21
C VAL A 360 -13.57 -9.42 3.07
N CYS A 361 -13.19 -9.20 1.81
CA CYS A 361 -13.82 -9.85 0.66
C CYS A 361 -13.69 -11.38 0.72
N ALA A 362 -12.51 -11.89 1.07
CA ALA A 362 -12.27 -13.32 1.26
C ALA A 362 -13.15 -13.90 2.37
N LEU A 363 -13.28 -13.20 3.51
CA LEU A 363 -14.15 -13.61 4.60
C LEU A 363 -15.63 -13.65 4.17
N LEU A 364 -16.11 -12.64 3.44
CA LEU A 364 -17.47 -12.61 2.89
C LEU A 364 -17.72 -13.77 1.91
N LEU A 365 -16.74 -14.11 1.06
CA LEU A 365 -16.83 -15.25 0.15
C LEU A 365 -16.88 -16.58 0.90
N LEU A 366 -16.07 -16.75 1.94
CA LEU A 366 -16.12 -17.94 2.80
C LEU A 366 -17.47 -18.07 3.50
N PHE A 367 -18.03 -16.98 4.03
CA PHE A 367 -19.37 -17.00 4.63
C PHE A 367 -20.43 -17.39 3.61
N ARG A 368 -20.40 -16.82 2.40
CA ARG A 368 -21.33 -17.19 1.32
C ARG A 368 -21.18 -18.67 0.93
N ARG A 369 -19.96 -19.18 0.81
CA ARG A 369 -19.68 -20.60 0.52
C ARG A 369 -20.22 -21.51 1.63
N SER A 370 -19.98 -21.17 2.90
CA SER A 370 -20.46 -21.95 4.05
C SER A 370 -21.99 -22.00 4.13
N VAL A 371 -22.66 -20.87 3.88
CA VAL A 371 -24.14 -20.82 3.82
C VAL A 371 -24.66 -21.68 2.67
N ALA A 372 -24.07 -21.55 1.46
CA ALA A 372 -24.47 -22.34 0.30
C ALA A 372 -24.25 -23.84 0.51
N GLU A 373 -23.14 -24.24 1.14
CA GLU A 373 -22.85 -25.63 1.49
C GLU A 373 -23.83 -26.18 2.54
N ALA A 374 -24.17 -25.38 3.56
CA ALA A 374 -25.14 -25.77 4.58
C ALA A 374 -26.56 -25.91 3.99
N GLU A 375 -26.98 -24.97 3.15
CA GLU A 375 -28.27 -25.02 2.46
C GLU A 375 -28.31 -26.19 1.46
N GLY A 376 -27.23 -26.41 0.72
CA GLY A 376 -27.03 -27.57 -0.16
C GLY A 376 -27.12 -28.89 0.59
N ARG A 377 -26.56 -28.99 1.79
CA ARG A 377 -26.67 -30.18 2.67
C ARG A 377 -28.12 -30.45 3.06
N VAL A 378 -28.88 -29.42 3.46
CA VAL A 378 -30.31 -29.57 3.82
C VAL A 378 -31.15 -29.99 2.61
N ARG A 379 -30.90 -29.41 1.43
CA ARG A 379 -31.57 -29.81 0.17
C ARG A 379 -31.20 -31.24 -0.24
N GLY A 380 -29.93 -31.61 -0.08
CA GLY A 380 -29.42 -32.94 -0.40
C GLY A 380 -30.00 -34.03 0.50
N GLU A 381 -30.08 -33.79 1.81
CA GLU A 381 -30.75 -34.70 2.75
C GLU A 381 -32.22 -34.93 2.39
N LEU A 382 -32.93 -33.89 1.93
CA LEU A 382 -34.30 -34.06 1.44
C LEU A 382 -34.36 -34.94 0.19
N LEU A 383 -33.45 -34.74 -0.78
CA LEU A 383 -33.40 -35.59 -1.97
C LEU A 383 -33.04 -37.04 -1.62
N ASP A 384 -32.10 -37.25 -0.70
CA ASP A 384 -31.76 -38.59 -0.21
C ASP A 384 -32.91 -39.27 0.51
N ASP A 385 -33.71 -38.53 1.29
CA ASP A 385 -34.94 -39.03 1.92
C ASP A 385 -36.00 -39.40 0.86
N LEU A 386 -36.17 -38.57 -0.18
CA LEU A 386 -37.08 -38.84 -1.30
C LEU A 386 -36.69 -40.13 -2.05
N ILE A 387 -35.39 -40.38 -2.22
CA ILE A 387 -34.87 -41.56 -2.91
C ILE A 387 -34.93 -42.81 -2.02
N SER A 388 -34.48 -42.69 -0.77
CA SER A 388 -34.18 -43.86 0.08
C SER A 388 -35.36 -44.26 0.99
N ARG A 389 -36.25 -43.31 1.30
CA ARG A 389 -37.43 -43.52 2.16
C ARG A 389 -38.69 -42.91 1.54
N PRO A 390 -39.06 -43.33 0.32
CA PRO A 390 -40.20 -42.77 -0.39
C PRO A 390 -41.49 -42.94 0.42
N GLY A 391 -42.28 -41.86 0.54
CA GLY A 391 -43.56 -41.86 1.26
C GLY A 391 -43.48 -41.55 2.76
N THR A 392 -42.31 -41.16 3.27
CA THR A 392 -42.21 -40.60 4.63
C THR A 392 -43.13 -39.37 4.75
N PRO A 393 -44.00 -39.29 5.77
CA PRO A 393 -44.91 -38.15 5.92
C PRO A 393 -44.12 -36.85 6.13
N GLY A 394 -44.58 -35.76 5.52
CA GLY A 394 -43.97 -34.43 5.65
C GLY A 394 -42.89 -34.07 4.63
N LEU A 395 -42.45 -35.00 3.75
CA LEU A 395 -41.46 -34.68 2.71
C LEU A 395 -41.95 -33.59 1.73
N ALA A 396 -43.23 -33.62 1.35
CA ALA A 396 -43.83 -32.58 0.51
C ALA A 396 -43.92 -31.22 1.23
N ASP A 397 -44.05 -31.20 2.56
CA ASP A 397 -44.02 -29.94 3.33
C ASP A 397 -42.60 -29.38 3.39
N ARG A 398 -41.60 -30.24 3.64
CA ARG A 398 -40.18 -29.86 3.61
C ARG A 398 -39.77 -29.33 2.24
N ALA A 399 -40.19 -29.98 1.15
CA ALA A 399 -39.92 -29.52 -0.21
C ALA A 399 -40.51 -28.12 -0.48
N ARG A 400 -41.78 -27.89 -0.10
CA ARG A 400 -42.42 -26.57 -0.23
C ARG A 400 -41.71 -25.48 0.57
N ARG A 401 -41.23 -25.77 1.78
CA ARG A 401 -40.44 -24.82 2.59
C ARG A 401 -39.12 -24.44 1.94
N LEU A 402 -38.55 -25.34 1.13
CA LEU A 402 -37.33 -25.11 0.36
C LEU A 402 -37.59 -24.54 -1.04
N GLY A 403 -38.85 -24.23 -1.37
CA GLY A 403 -39.26 -23.67 -2.66
C GLY A 403 -39.39 -24.68 -3.79
N VAL A 404 -39.45 -25.98 -3.49
CA VAL A 404 -39.57 -27.06 -4.48
C VAL A 404 -40.99 -27.64 -4.46
N ASP A 405 -41.69 -27.56 -5.59
CA ASP A 405 -43.04 -28.09 -5.74
C ASP A 405 -43.03 -29.50 -6.33
N LEU A 406 -43.03 -30.53 -5.48
CA LEU A 406 -43.05 -31.93 -5.92
C LEU A 406 -44.32 -32.33 -6.72
N GLY A 407 -45.35 -31.46 -6.79
CA GLY A 407 -46.54 -31.70 -7.61
C GLY A 407 -46.38 -31.32 -9.07
N ALA A 408 -45.39 -30.50 -9.42
CA ALA A 408 -45.08 -30.15 -10.80
C ALA A 408 -44.25 -31.25 -11.49
N PRO A 409 -44.20 -31.29 -12.84
CA PRO A 409 -43.32 -32.21 -13.56
C PRO A 409 -41.86 -31.96 -13.22
N HIS A 410 -41.17 -33.02 -12.80
CA HIS A 410 -39.74 -32.99 -12.52
C HIS A 410 -39.01 -34.08 -13.32
N VAL A 411 -37.73 -33.88 -13.54
CA VAL A 411 -36.81 -34.88 -14.07
C VAL A 411 -35.76 -35.18 -13.00
N VAL A 412 -35.55 -36.46 -12.74
CA VAL A 412 -34.39 -36.94 -11.98
C VAL A 412 -33.25 -37.21 -12.95
N VAL A 413 -32.09 -36.62 -12.68
CA VAL A 413 -30.85 -36.83 -13.44
C VAL A 413 -29.81 -37.45 -12.54
N ALA A 414 -29.32 -38.64 -12.88
CA ALA A 414 -28.22 -39.31 -12.19
C ALA A 414 -26.96 -39.21 -13.06
N VAL A 415 -25.89 -38.63 -12.51
CA VAL A 415 -24.68 -38.32 -13.26
C VAL A 415 -23.49 -39.03 -12.65
N ARG A 416 -22.86 -39.91 -13.42
CA ARG A 416 -21.63 -40.60 -13.04
C ARG A 416 -20.41 -39.84 -13.54
N HIS A 417 -19.41 -39.69 -12.68
CA HIS A 417 -18.21 -38.92 -13.00
C HIS A 417 -16.98 -39.53 -12.30
N ASP A 418 -15.81 -39.37 -12.93
CA ASP A 418 -14.52 -39.73 -12.34
C ASP A 418 -13.77 -38.50 -11.75
N GLY A 419 -14.45 -37.34 -11.72
CA GLY A 419 -13.89 -36.08 -11.22
C GLY A 419 -13.89 -35.90 -9.70
N GLN A 420 -13.37 -34.75 -9.24
CA GLN A 420 -13.33 -34.39 -7.83
C GLN A 420 -14.74 -34.27 -7.23
N ARG A 421 -15.05 -35.11 -6.23
CA ARG A 421 -16.37 -35.22 -5.60
C ARG A 421 -16.90 -33.89 -5.07
N GLU A 422 -16.08 -33.13 -4.36
CA GLU A 422 -16.51 -31.85 -3.76
C GLU A 422 -16.93 -30.83 -4.83
N ARG A 423 -16.16 -30.72 -5.92
CA ARG A 423 -16.51 -29.86 -7.06
C ARG A 423 -17.79 -30.29 -7.75
N ALA A 424 -17.99 -31.60 -7.94
CA ALA A 424 -19.21 -32.12 -8.56
C ALA A 424 -20.45 -31.83 -7.70
N VAL A 425 -20.37 -32.05 -6.38
CA VAL A 425 -21.46 -31.78 -5.43
C VAL A 425 -21.77 -30.29 -5.33
N PHE A 426 -20.73 -29.45 -5.28
CA PHE A 426 -20.89 -28.00 -5.27
C PHE A 426 -21.58 -27.51 -6.56
N TRP A 427 -21.11 -27.97 -7.73
CA TRP A 427 -21.73 -27.66 -9.01
C TRP A 427 -23.19 -28.09 -9.06
N ALA A 428 -23.49 -29.34 -8.67
CA ALA A 428 -24.85 -29.88 -8.71
C ALA A 428 -25.79 -29.09 -7.78
N SER A 429 -25.33 -28.75 -6.58
CA SER A 429 -26.09 -27.95 -5.61
C SER A 429 -26.38 -26.55 -6.12
N SER A 430 -25.38 -25.91 -6.74
CA SER A 430 -25.53 -24.59 -7.37
C SER A 430 -26.53 -24.61 -8.52
N GLN A 431 -26.42 -25.58 -9.43
CA GLN A 431 -27.34 -25.71 -10.56
C GLN A 431 -28.78 -26.02 -10.14
N ALA A 432 -28.95 -26.89 -9.15
CA ALA A 432 -30.26 -27.17 -8.59
C ALA A 432 -30.86 -25.92 -7.95
N ALA A 433 -30.10 -25.16 -7.15
CA ALA A 433 -30.59 -23.94 -6.52
C ALA A 433 -31.08 -22.91 -7.55
N VAL A 434 -30.31 -22.67 -8.62
CA VAL A 434 -30.67 -21.74 -9.71
C VAL A 434 -31.94 -22.17 -10.44
N ARG A 435 -32.16 -23.47 -10.58
CA ARG A 435 -33.32 -24.04 -11.28
C ARG A 435 -34.46 -24.44 -10.34
N HIS A 436 -34.45 -23.99 -9.09
CA HIS A 436 -35.46 -24.34 -8.08
C HIS A 436 -35.65 -25.86 -7.88
N GLY A 437 -34.56 -26.61 -7.95
CA GLY A 437 -34.50 -28.06 -7.77
C GLY A 437 -33.76 -28.50 -6.50
N LEU A 438 -33.49 -29.82 -6.43
CA LEU A 438 -32.69 -30.44 -5.37
C LEU A 438 -31.46 -31.13 -5.98
N ALA A 439 -30.37 -31.24 -5.22
CA ALA A 439 -29.21 -32.04 -5.61
C ALA A 439 -28.59 -32.75 -4.40
N ALA A 440 -28.04 -33.93 -4.63
CA ALA A 440 -27.37 -34.74 -3.62
C ALA A 440 -26.12 -35.41 -4.20
N GLY A 441 -25.07 -35.49 -3.39
CA GLY A 441 -23.83 -36.17 -3.72
C GLY A 441 -23.79 -37.58 -3.13
N ARG A 442 -23.64 -38.59 -3.99
CA ARG A 442 -23.42 -39.99 -3.59
C ARG A 442 -21.97 -40.39 -3.88
N ALA A 443 -21.58 -41.64 -3.63
CA ALA A 443 -20.18 -42.04 -3.62
C ALA A 443 -19.45 -41.73 -4.94
N ASP A 444 -20.05 -42.12 -6.07
CA ASP A 444 -19.51 -42.01 -7.43
C ASP A 444 -20.48 -41.34 -8.42
N GLU A 445 -21.50 -40.66 -7.90
CA GLU A 445 -22.51 -39.96 -8.70
C GLU A 445 -23.06 -38.73 -7.98
N VAL A 446 -23.53 -37.78 -8.76
CA VAL A 446 -24.39 -36.69 -8.30
C VAL A 446 -25.79 -36.86 -8.87
N VAL A 447 -26.79 -36.60 -8.04
CA VAL A 447 -28.21 -36.72 -8.41
C VAL A 447 -28.84 -35.35 -8.35
N LEU A 448 -29.59 -34.99 -9.39
CA LEU A 448 -30.37 -33.75 -9.45
C LEU A 448 -31.85 -34.07 -9.64
N LEU A 449 -32.71 -33.32 -8.98
CA LEU A 449 -34.14 -33.25 -9.24
C LEU A 449 -34.43 -31.84 -9.75
N LEU A 450 -34.72 -31.70 -11.04
CA LEU A 450 -34.92 -30.40 -11.68
C LEU A 450 -36.32 -30.32 -12.28
N PRO A 451 -36.96 -29.14 -12.30
CA PRO A 451 -38.24 -28.95 -12.98
C PRO A 451 -38.11 -29.23 -14.47
N GLY A 452 -39.10 -29.92 -15.05
CA GLY A 452 -39.15 -30.21 -16.48
C GLY A 452 -39.83 -31.54 -16.82
N ASP A 453 -40.00 -31.76 -18.12
CA ASP A 453 -40.67 -32.88 -18.75
C ASP A 453 -39.81 -33.58 -19.82
N HIS A 454 -38.76 -32.90 -20.32
CA HIS A 454 -37.84 -33.41 -21.34
C HIS A 454 -36.57 -34.02 -20.72
N ALA A 455 -36.65 -35.28 -20.30
CA ALA A 455 -35.56 -35.95 -19.60
C ALA A 455 -34.24 -36.02 -20.39
N GLY A 456 -34.30 -36.38 -21.68
CA GLY A 456 -33.13 -36.55 -22.54
C GLY A 456 -32.32 -35.26 -22.76
N ASP A 457 -33.01 -34.16 -23.08
CA ASP A 457 -32.37 -32.86 -23.30
C ASP A 457 -31.69 -32.33 -22.03
N LEU A 458 -32.34 -32.54 -20.88
CA LEU A 458 -31.78 -32.15 -19.60
C LEU A 458 -30.55 -32.99 -19.25
N ALA A 459 -30.58 -34.31 -19.51
CA ALA A 459 -29.44 -35.19 -19.32
C ALA A 459 -28.22 -34.72 -20.12
N ARG A 460 -28.39 -34.46 -21.44
CA ARG A 460 -27.31 -33.97 -22.31
C ARG A 460 -26.72 -32.66 -21.80
N ARG A 461 -27.58 -31.72 -21.41
CA ARG A 461 -27.16 -30.42 -20.90
C ARG A 461 -26.34 -30.58 -19.60
N VAL A 462 -26.85 -31.37 -18.66
CA VAL A 462 -26.17 -31.63 -17.38
C VAL A 462 -24.82 -32.34 -17.59
N ALA A 463 -24.77 -33.35 -18.46
CA ALA A 463 -23.53 -34.04 -18.82
C ALA A 463 -22.49 -33.07 -19.40
N ALA A 464 -22.89 -32.23 -20.36
CA ALA A 464 -21.99 -31.25 -20.99
C ALA A 464 -21.48 -30.20 -20.00
N GLU A 465 -22.39 -29.59 -19.22
CA GLU A 465 -22.04 -28.54 -18.25
C GLU A 465 -21.14 -29.06 -17.12
N LEU A 466 -21.43 -30.26 -16.58
CA LEU A 466 -20.60 -30.86 -15.53
C LEU A 466 -19.25 -31.34 -16.08
N SER A 467 -19.21 -31.90 -17.29
CA SER A 467 -17.95 -32.29 -17.93
C SER A 467 -17.02 -31.10 -18.12
N ALA A 468 -17.56 -29.96 -18.56
CA ALA A 468 -16.81 -28.72 -18.67
C ALA A 468 -16.32 -28.21 -17.29
N SER A 469 -17.15 -28.33 -16.26
CA SER A 469 -16.80 -27.92 -14.89
C SER A 469 -15.73 -28.79 -14.24
N LEU A 470 -15.64 -30.08 -14.58
CA LEU A 470 -14.69 -31.03 -14.00
C LEU A 470 -13.42 -31.21 -14.84
N GLY A 471 -13.46 -30.88 -16.14
CA GLY A 471 -12.38 -31.22 -17.08
C GLY A 471 -12.25 -32.72 -17.35
N ALA A 472 -13.31 -33.50 -17.07
CA ALA A 472 -13.37 -34.95 -17.22
C ALA A 472 -14.79 -35.36 -17.65
N PRO A 473 -14.97 -36.48 -18.37
CA PRO A 473 -16.28 -36.90 -18.86
C PRO A 473 -17.25 -37.21 -17.71
N ALA A 474 -18.44 -36.61 -17.76
CA ALA A 474 -19.57 -36.86 -16.88
C ALA A 474 -20.74 -37.41 -17.70
N THR A 475 -21.22 -38.61 -17.36
CA THR A 475 -22.30 -39.28 -18.11
C THR A 475 -23.60 -39.18 -17.34
N ALA A 476 -24.66 -38.67 -17.97
CA ALA A 476 -25.93 -38.41 -17.31
C ALA A 476 -27.07 -39.29 -17.85
N GLY A 477 -27.77 -39.98 -16.97
CA GLY A 477 -29.04 -40.61 -17.29
C GLY A 477 -30.18 -39.84 -16.66
N ALA A 478 -31.34 -39.78 -17.32
CA ALA A 478 -32.50 -39.06 -16.80
C ALA A 478 -33.81 -39.83 -16.94
N SER A 479 -34.73 -39.59 -16.01
CA SER A 479 -36.09 -40.12 -16.04
C SER A 479 -37.08 -39.10 -15.49
N PRO A 480 -38.26 -38.94 -16.10
CA PRO A 480 -39.32 -38.08 -15.57
C PRO A 480 -39.91 -38.67 -14.28
N ALA A 481 -40.28 -37.80 -13.34
CA ALA A 481 -41.02 -38.15 -12.13
C ALA A 481 -42.44 -37.56 -12.24
N GLY A 482 -43.45 -38.45 -12.25
CA GLY A 482 -44.87 -38.16 -12.52
C GLY A 482 -45.64 -37.32 -11.49
N GLY A 483 -44.93 -36.72 -10.54
CA GLY A 483 -45.48 -35.88 -9.47
C GLY A 483 -45.67 -36.67 -8.16
N GLY A 484 -44.94 -36.27 -7.11
CA GLY A 484 -45.03 -36.85 -5.77
C GLY A 484 -43.76 -37.58 -5.31
N SER A 485 -43.68 -37.85 -4.00
CA SER A 485 -42.45 -38.34 -3.36
C SER A 485 -42.06 -39.78 -3.72
N ARG A 486 -43.00 -40.61 -4.17
CA ARG A 486 -42.72 -42.02 -4.53
C ARG A 486 -42.08 -42.13 -5.91
N ASP A 487 -42.44 -41.23 -6.80
CA ASP A 487 -41.99 -41.24 -8.20
C ASP A 487 -40.51 -40.87 -8.32
N VAL A 488 -40.00 -40.05 -7.40
CA VAL A 488 -38.57 -39.65 -7.38
C VAL A 488 -37.65 -40.86 -7.20
N ALA A 489 -37.97 -41.80 -6.31
CA ALA A 489 -37.15 -42.99 -6.08
C ALA A 489 -37.14 -43.95 -7.28
N THR A 490 -38.26 -44.06 -7.97
CA THR A 490 -38.40 -44.84 -9.21
C THR A 490 -37.63 -44.17 -10.35
N ALA A 491 -37.85 -42.88 -10.57
CA ALA A 491 -37.16 -42.11 -11.60
C ALA A 491 -35.63 -42.12 -11.38
N TYR A 492 -35.15 -42.03 -10.14
CA TYR A 492 -33.72 -42.17 -9.83
C TYR A 492 -33.14 -43.54 -10.26
N ARG A 493 -33.84 -44.65 -9.98
CA ARG A 493 -33.38 -46.00 -10.36
C ARG A 493 -33.33 -46.18 -11.88
N GLU A 494 -34.26 -45.57 -12.61
CA GLU A 494 -34.25 -45.58 -14.08
C GLU A 494 -33.16 -44.66 -14.65
N ALA A 495 -33.05 -43.43 -14.15
CA ALA A 495 -32.02 -42.47 -14.53
C ALA A 495 -30.61 -43.07 -14.35
N ARG A 496 -30.35 -43.71 -13.21
CA ARG A 496 -29.07 -44.38 -12.96
C ARG A 496 -28.78 -45.52 -13.94
N ARG A 497 -29.78 -46.35 -14.24
CA ARG A 497 -29.63 -47.42 -15.24
C ARG A 497 -29.37 -46.86 -16.65
N CYS A 498 -29.96 -45.72 -17.00
CA CYS A 498 -29.67 -45.04 -18.25
C CYS A 498 -28.21 -44.56 -18.32
N ALA A 499 -27.68 -43.99 -17.23
CA ALA A 499 -26.27 -43.59 -17.15
C ALA A 499 -25.33 -44.81 -17.27
N GLU A 500 -25.65 -45.91 -16.58
CA GLU A 500 -24.88 -47.16 -16.66
C GLU A 500 -24.93 -47.78 -18.07
N ALA A 501 -26.08 -47.74 -18.74
CA ALA A 501 -26.23 -48.21 -20.10
C ALA A 501 -25.41 -47.37 -21.09
N LEU A 502 -25.42 -46.03 -20.96
CA LEU A 502 -24.58 -45.15 -21.79
C LEU A 502 -23.09 -45.50 -21.66
N ILE A 503 -22.60 -45.70 -20.43
CA ILE A 503 -21.20 -46.10 -20.19
C ILE A 503 -20.92 -47.46 -20.83
N ALA A 504 -21.80 -48.45 -20.64
CA ALA A 504 -21.64 -49.79 -21.21
C ALA A 504 -21.66 -49.80 -22.75
N LEU A 505 -22.37 -48.85 -23.37
CA LEU A 505 -22.43 -48.64 -24.81
C LEU A 505 -21.27 -47.79 -25.35
N GLY A 506 -20.30 -47.41 -24.50
CA GLY A 506 -19.14 -46.60 -24.90
C GLY A 506 -19.46 -45.11 -25.13
N ARG A 507 -20.60 -44.61 -24.64
CA ARG A 507 -21.05 -43.22 -24.75
C ARG A 507 -20.74 -42.40 -23.50
N ALA A 508 -19.57 -42.60 -22.91
CA ALA A 508 -19.14 -41.84 -21.72
C ALA A 508 -19.02 -40.34 -22.05
N GLY A 509 -19.55 -39.49 -21.17
CA GLY A 509 -19.62 -38.02 -21.37
C GLY A 509 -20.89 -37.53 -22.06
N ASP A 510 -21.78 -38.43 -22.46
CA ASP A 510 -23.08 -38.09 -23.08
C ASP A 510 -24.23 -38.15 -22.05
N GLY A 511 -25.42 -37.70 -22.46
CA GLY A 511 -26.64 -37.81 -21.67
C GLY A 511 -27.85 -38.30 -22.44
N ALA A 512 -28.70 -39.13 -21.81
CA ALA A 512 -29.92 -39.64 -22.42
C ALA A 512 -30.97 -40.07 -21.39
N GLY A 513 -32.23 -40.07 -21.82
CA GLY A 513 -33.33 -40.76 -21.12
C GLY A 513 -33.60 -42.15 -21.70
N ALA A 514 -34.39 -42.97 -21.01
CA ALA A 514 -34.71 -44.33 -21.44
C ALA A 514 -35.33 -44.36 -22.85
N ALA A 515 -36.22 -43.43 -23.18
CA ALA A 515 -36.88 -43.35 -24.49
C ALA A 515 -35.90 -43.15 -25.67
N GLU A 516 -34.71 -42.61 -25.42
CA GLU A 516 -33.69 -42.32 -26.44
C GLU A 516 -32.65 -43.46 -26.58
N LEU A 517 -32.73 -44.48 -25.72
CA LEU A 517 -31.85 -45.66 -25.74
C LEU A 517 -32.46 -46.84 -26.52
N GLY A 518 -33.52 -46.59 -27.30
CA GLY A 518 -34.14 -47.57 -28.17
C GLY A 518 -34.55 -48.85 -27.42
N PHE A 519 -34.14 -50.01 -27.92
CA PHE A 519 -34.50 -51.27 -27.27
C PHE A 519 -33.85 -51.45 -25.89
N VAL A 520 -32.67 -50.87 -25.66
CA VAL A 520 -31.99 -50.92 -24.36
C VAL A 520 -32.82 -50.17 -23.33
N GLY A 521 -33.39 -49.03 -23.72
CA GLY A 521 -34.37 -48.27 -22.93
C GLY A 521 -35.54 -49.12 -22.43
N LEU A 522 -36.11 -49.94 -23.32
CA LEU A 522 -37.21 -50.85 -22.99
C LEU A 522 -36.84 -51.93 -21.95
N LEU A 523 -35.57 -52.35 -21.90
CA LEU A 523 -35.08 -53.36 -20.95
C LEU A 523 -34.77 -52.77 -19.57
N ILE A 524 -34.35 -51.50 -19.52
CA ILE A 524 -33.89 -50.84 -18.30
C ILE A 524 -34.95 -49.97 -17.62
N GLY A 525 -36.01 -49.57 -18.32
CA GLY A 525 -37.12 -48.77 -17.76
C GLY A 525 -37.93 -49.50 -16.68
N GLU A 526 -38.56 -48.75 -15.77
CA GLU A 526 -39.49 -49.32 -14.78
C GLU A 526 -40.83 -49.71 -15.39
N GLU A 527 -41.39 -48.85 -16.25
CA GLU A 527 -42.56 -49.16 -17.06
C GLU A 527 -42.08 -49.56 -18.45
N ARG A 528 -42.38 -50.80 -18.85
CA ARG A 528 -42.05 -51.29 -20.19
C ARG A 528 -43.03 -50.67 -21.20
N ASP A 529 -42.69 -49.50 -21.72
CA ASP A 529 -43.46 -48.84 -22.78
C ASP A 529 -43.24 -49.52 -24.15
N VAL A 530 -43.74 -50.76 -24.24
CA VAL A 530 -43.76 -51.53 -25.48
C VAL A 530 -44.51 -50.80 -26.59
N PRO A 531 -45.70 -50.20 -26.36
CA PRO A 531 -46.41 -49.45 -27.40
C PRO A 531 -45.62 -48.24 -27.91
N GLY A 532 -44.97 -47.47 -27.03
CA GLY A 532 -44.13 -46.34 -27.38
C GLY A 532 -42.90 -46.74 -28.18
N PHE A 533 -42.20 -47.81 -27.78
CA PHE A 533 -41.08 -48.36 -28.56
C PHE A 533 -41.51 -48.84 -29.96
N VAL A 534 -42.64 -49.56 -30.06
CA VAL A 534 -43.17 -49.98 -31.36
C VAL A 534 -43.54 -48.78 -32.22
N ARG A 535 -44.16 -47.75 -31.64
CA ARG A 535 -44.53 -46.53 -32.35
C ARG A 535 -43.30 -45.72 -32.77
N SER A 536 -42.25 -45.63 -31.95
CA SER A 536 -41.04 -44.88 -32.31
C SER A 536 -40.26 -45.53 -33.45
N VAL A 537 -40.20 -46.87 -33.47
CA VAL A 537 -39.46 -47.63 -34.49
C VAL A 537 -40.27 -47.89 -35.76
N LEU A 538 -41.55 -48.27 -35.61
CA LEU A 538 -42.41 -48.71 -36.73
C LEU A 538 -43.54 -47.75 -37.08
N GLY A 539 -43.77 -46.70 -36.28
CA GLY A 539 -44.89 -45.75 -36.48
C GLY A 539 -45.01 -45.22 -37.91
N PRO A 540 -43.92 -44.74 -38.55
CA PRO A 540 -43.98 -44.27 -39.93
C PRO A 540 -44.49 -45.32 -40.94
N VAL A 541 -44.15 -46.60 -40.72
CA VAL A 541 -44.56 -47.72 -41.58
C VAL A 541 -45.99 -48.15 -41.27
N VAL A 542 -46.33 -48.32 -39.99
CA VAL A 542 -47.66 -48.73 -39.53
C VAL A 542 -48.71 -47.67 -39.88
N ASP A 543 -48.42 -46.40 -39.65
CA ASP A 543 -49.32 -45.29 -40.00
C ASP A 543 -49.48 -45.15 -41.52
N TYR A 544 -48.45 -45.49 -42.29
CA TYR A 544 -48.53 -45.50 -43.75
C TYR A 544 -49.41 -46.67 -44.23
N ASP A 545 -49.22 -47.87 -43.68
CA ASP A 545 -50.06 -49.04 -43.95
C ASP A 545 -51.53 -48.75 -43.63
N ALA A 546 -51.83 -48.19 -42.46
CA ALA A 546 -53.18 -47.83 -42.05
C ALA A 546 -53.83 -46.78 -42.99
N ARG A 547 -53.07 -45.77 -43.45
CA ARG A 547 -53.59 -44.71 -44.32
C ARG A 547 -53.73 -45.11 -45.79
N ARG A 548 -52.88 -46.03 -46.28
CA ARG A 548 -52.79 -46.36 -47.71
C ARG A 548 -53.27 -47.77 -48.04
N GLY A 549 -53.64 -48.57 -47.04
CA GLY A 549 -54.04 -49.97 -47.21
C GLY A 549 -52.90 -50.84 -47.73
N THR A 550 -51.66 -50.54 -47.35
CA THR A 550 -50.48 -51.33 -47.74
C THR A 550 -50.13 -52.38 -46.68
N ALA A 551 -49.21 -53.28 -47.03
CA ALA A 551 -48.71 -54.33 -46.13
C ALA A 551 -47.18 -54.26 -46.03
N LEU A 552 -46.65 -53.06 -45.75
CA LEU A 552 -45.22 -52.80 -45.64
C LEU A 552 -44.63 -53.44 -44.37
N ALA A 553 -45.33 -53.38 -43.23
CA ALA A 553 -44.90 -54.03 -41.99
C ALA A 553 -44.78 -55.57 -42.15
N ASP A 554 -45.72 -56.19 -42.86
CA ASP A 554 -45.68 -57.62 -43.18
C ASP A 554 -44.54 -57.96 -44.15
N THR A 555 -44.31 -57.11 -45.16
CA THR A 555 -43.17 -57.25 -46.06
C THR A 555 -41.84 -57.14 -45.31
N LEU A 556 -41.74 -56.21 -44.35
CA LEU A 556 -40.55 -56.03 -43.52
C LEU A 556 -40.32 -57.24 -42.61
N ALA A 557 -41.37 -57.81 -42.03
CA ALA A 557 -41.28 -59.02 -41.21
C ALA A 557 -40.85 -60.25 -42.03
N ALA A 558 -41.41 -60.44 -43.22
CA ALA A 558 -41.02 -61.52 -44.14
C ALA A 558 -39.59 -61.34 -44.67
N TYR A 559 -39.19 -60.09 -44.91
CA TYR A 559 -37.84 -59.75 -45.34
C TYR A 559 -36.78 -60.16 -44.32
N PHE A 560 -36.94 -59.76 -43.06
CA PHE A 560 -36.02 -60.19 -42.01
C PHE A 560 -36.13 -61.70 -41.74
N GLY A 561 -37.34 -62.27 -41.78
CA GLY A 561 -37.57 -63.71 -41.58
C GLY A 561 -36.93 -64.62 -42.62
N THR A 562 -36.59 -64.10 -43.80
CA THR A 562 -35.93 -64.85 -44.89
C THR A 562 -34.44 -64.51 -45.03
N GLY A 563 -33.84 -63.90 -43.99
CA GLY A 563 -32.42 -63.54 -43.98
C GLY A 563 -32.09 -62.32 -44.84
N ALA A 564 -32.99 -61.33 -44.88
CA ALA A 564 -32.83 -60.10 -45.64
C ALA A 564 -32.67 -60.30 -47.17
N SER A 565 -33.31 -61.34 -47.72
CA SER A 565 -33.26 -61.69 -49.14
C SER A 565 -34.56 -61.30 -49.88
N PRO A 566 -34.55 -60.34 -50.83
CA PRO A 566 -35.75 -59.95 -51.57
C PRO A 566 -36.38 -61.10 -52.35
N SER A 567 -35.58 -61.98 -52.96
CA SER A 567 -36.06 -63.13 -53.73
C SER A 567 -36.78 -64.15 -52.85
N ARG A 568 -36.21 -64.50 -51.70
CA ARG A 568 -36.85 -65.42 -50.75
C ARG A 568 -38.09 -64.81 -50.09
N THR A 569 -38.09 -63.50 -49.89
CA THR A 569 -39.26 -62.75 -49.40
C THR A 569 -40.41 -62.82 -50.40
N ALA A 570 -40.12 -62.65 -51.68
CA ALA A 570 -41.09 -62.71 -52.77
C ALA A 570 -41.76 -64.08 -52.86
N GLU A 571 -40.96 -65.16 -52.76
CA GLU A 571 -41.45 -66.54 -52.67
C GLU A 571 -42.34 -66.75 -51.44
N ALA A 572 -41.89 -66.33 -50.25
CA ALA A 572 -42.62 -66.51 -49.00
C ALA A 572 -43.95 -65.72 -48.93
N MET A 573 -44.04 -64.58 -49.62
CA MET A 573 -45.24 -63.74 -49.67
C MET A 573 -46.12 -64.00 -50.90
N HIS A 574 -45.73 -64.91 -51.80
CA HIS A 574 -46.40 -65.18 -53.07
C HIS A 574 -46.62 -63.93 -53.94
N ILE A 575 -45.61 -63.05 -54.01
CA ILE A 575 -45.62 -61.84 -54.83
C ILE A 575 -44.37 -61.77 -55.71
N HIS A 576 -44.37 -60.90 -56.72
CA HIS A 576 -43.21 -60.72 -57.59
C HIS A 576 -42.05 -60.00 -56.85
N VAL A 577 -40.80 -60.38 -57.14
CA VAL A 577 -39.61 -59.78 -56.49
C VAL A 577 -39.53 -58.27 -56.67
N ASN A 578 -39.91 -57.75 -57.84
CA ASN A 578 -39.99 -56.30 -58.08
C ASN A 578 -40.95 -55.58 -57.11
N THR A 579 -42.05 -56.23 -56.71
CA THR A 579 -43.00 -55.67 -55.74
C THR A 579 -42.37 -55.61 -54.35
N VAL A 580 -41.58 -56.62 -53.96
CA VAL A 580 -40.80 -56.58 -52.70
C VAL A 580 -39.80 -55.43 -52.74
N THR A 581 -39.01 -55.30 -53.81
CA THR A 581 -38.03 -54.22 -53.96
C THR A 581 -38.70 -52.84 -53.87
N GLN A 582 -39.81 -52.62 -54.57
CA GLN A 582 -40.57 -51.36 -54.49
C GLN A 582 -41.09 -51.06 -53.08
N ARG A 583 -41.52 -52.08 -52.34
CA ARG A 583 -41.97 -51.93 -50.94
C ARG A 583 -40.79 -51.61 -50.01
N LEU A 584 -39.64 -52.26 -50.20
CA LEU A 584 -38.42 -51.97 -49.44
C LEU A 584 -37.92 -50.55 -49.72
N ASP A 585 -37.95 -50.07 -50.96
CA ASP A 585 -37.62 -48.67 -51.30
C ASP A 585 -38.58 -47.67 -50.66
N ARG A 586 -39.84 -48.07 -50.46
CA ARG A 586 -40.80 -47.25 -49.72
C ARG A 586 -40.52 -47.25 -48.22
N ILE A 587 -40.18 -48.40 -47.64
CA ILE A 587 -39.79 -48.53 -46.23
C ILE A 587 -38.53 -47.72 -45.95
N ALA A 588 -37.52 -47.77 -46.83
CA ALA A 588 -36.32 -46.96 -46.72
C ALA A 588 -36.64 -45.46 -46.67
N ARG A 589 -37.60 -44.99 -47.47
CA ARG A 589 -38.06 -43.59 -47.42
C ARG A 589 -38.84 -43.23 -46.15
N LEU A 590 -39.46 -44.20 -45.47
CA LEU A 590 -40.25 -43.97 -44.26
C LEU A 590 -39.39 -44.07 -42.98
N LEU A 591 -38.42 -44.98 -42.94
CA LEU A 591 -37.54 -45.22 -41.79
C LEU A 591 -36.19 -44.48 -41.89
N GLY A 592 -35.89 -43.88 -43.04
CA GLY A 592 -34.64 -43.17 -43.31
C GLY A 592 -33.52 -44.09 -43.81
N GLU A 593 -32.44 -43.46 -44.25
CA GLU A 593 -31.21 -44.17 -44.65
C GLU A 593 -30.62 -44.94 -43.45
N GLY A 594 -29.97 -46.08 -43.71
CA GLY A 594 -29.38 -46.93 -42.68
C GLY A 594 -30.36 -47.85 -41.92
N TRP A 595 -31.64 -47.94 -42.31
CA TRP A 595 -32.62 -48.82 -41.62
C TRP A 595 -32.21 -50.31 -41.59
N SER A 596 -31.37 -50.75 -42.53
CA SER A 596 -30.86 -52.12 -42.63
C SER A 596 -29.51 -52.35 -41.92
N GLU A 597 -28.93 -51.31 -41.31
CA GLU A 597 -27.69 -51.45 -40.53
C GLU A 597 -27.92 -52.35 -39.30
N PRO A 598 -26.90 -53.10 -38.83
CA PRO A 598 -27.10 -54.14 -37.81
C PRO A 598 -27.84 -53.68 -36.55
N GLU A 599 -27.52 -52.48 -36.04
CA GLU A 599 -28.11 -51.93 -34.81
C GLU A 599 -29.60 -51.57 -35.02
N ARG A 600 -29.92 -50.81 -36.08
CA ARG A 600 -31.31 -50.44 -36.42
C ARG A 600 -32.14 -51.63 -36.86
N ALA A 601 -31.56 -52.58 -37.59
CA ALA A 601 -32.23 -53.79 -38.04
C ALA A 601 -32.66 -54.68 -36.86
N LEU A 602 -31.89 -54.72 -35.77
CA LEU A 602 -32.26 -55.44 -34.55
C LEU A 602 -33.49 -54.79 -33.89
N GLU A 603 -33.50 -53.48 -33.75
CA GLU A 603 -34.63 -52.74 -33.16
C GLU A 603 -35.91 -52.93 -33.97
N ILE A 604 -35.81 -52.83 -35.29
CA ILE A 604 -36.92 -53.04 -36.21
C ILE A 604 -37.45 -54.48 -36.10
N GLN A 605 -36.58 -55.48 -36.08
CA GLN A 605 -36.99 -56.88 -35.90
C GLN A 605 -37.69 -57.12 -34.56
N LEU A 606 -37.20 -56.51 -33.49
CA LEU A 606 -37.82 -56.61 -32.17
C LEU A 606 -39.18 -55.91 -32.15
N ALA A 607 -39.27 -54.69 -32.69
CA ALA A 607 -40.50 -53.93 -32.80
C ALA A 607 -41.56 -54.68 -33.63
N LEU A 608 -41.16 -55.37 -34.71
CA LEU A 608 -42.08 -56.18 -35.53
C LEU A 608 -42.64 -57.37 -34.74
N ARG A 609 -41.81 -58.03 -33.93
CA ARG A 609 -42.27 -59.13 -33.04
C ARG A 609 -43.24 -58.61 -31.98
N LEU A 610 -42.91 -57.49 -31.33
CA LEU A 610 -43.76 -56.86 -30.31
C LEU A 610 -45.08 -56.36 -30.91
N HIS A 611 -45.05 -55.77 -32.09
CA HIS A 611 -46.24 -55.32 -32.82
C HIS A 611 -47.19 -56.50 -33.11
N ARG A 612 -46.67 -57.65 -33.56
CA ARG A 612 -47.49 -58.86 -33.79
C ARG A 612 -48.12 -59.40 -32.52
N LEU A 613 -47.39 -59.40 -31.39
CA LEU A 613 -47.91 -59.84 -30.09
C LEU A 613 -49.02 -58.93 -29.54
N GLY A 614 -48.94 -57.62 -29.81
CA GLY A 614 -49.98 -56.66 -29.47
C GLY A 614 -51.31 -56.89 -30.20
N HIS A 615 -51.27 -57.44 -31.42
CA HIS A 615 -52.48 -57.73 -32.23
C HIS A 615 -53.13 -59.07 -31.86
N THR A 616 -52.41 -59.98 -31.22
CA THR A 616 -52.93 -61.28 -30.75
C THR A 616 -53.60 -61.22 -29.38
N SER A 617 -53.55 -60.07 -28.70
CA SER A 617 -54.05 -59.88 -27.34
C SER A 617 -55.33 -59.04 -27.31
N THR A 618 -56.36 -59.50 -28.04
CA THR A 618 -57.74 -59.04 -27.87
C THR A 618 -58.62 -60.28 -27.98
N PRO A 619 -59.35 -60.71 -26.92
CA PRO A 619 -60.32 -61.80 -27.04
C PRO A 619 -61.49 -61.43 -27.95
#